data_AF-A0A814S814-F1
#
_entry.id   AF-A0A814S814-F1
#
_cell.length_a   1.000
_cell.length_b   1.000
_cell.length_c   1.000
_cell.angle_alpha   90.00
_cell.angle_beta   90.00
_cell.angle_gamma   90.00
#
_symmetry.space_group_name_H-M   'P 1'
#
loop_
_entity.id
_entity.type
_entity.pdbx_description
1 polymer ?
#
loop_
_entity_poly.entity_id
_entity_poly.type
_entity_poly.pdbx_seq_one_letter_code
_entity_poly.pdbx_strand_id
1 'polypeptide(L)'
;MNLRNRILLIYSVIHFVKPDPINRNIIIDGNFDDWLDVPSYNDPKDDINGTVYQTSPWFPSIKIPDCHDADTRIPTDIPKHIYNPNVNIIEFKIAHDDTSLYIYYRVVDDGVIGKTSVGPGEFNRNDLSEPSAGRYYVITTVNIDMNDTTGYWLNGGGYYPTAPGFDANVEIEFYNGSYNQGYYLDHAANNIDETRHIREENIQNKFTFGPAYYDYYTEYVYWKQKPTPDEIKRCLDGPYELPASYDNHYICFSQDCAPGPFNGIITYARSSKGNELEMRAPFLGFLINKDTGLSTLQLGMTVNISLSAETTPEYSTPQEWCSDTTATIQYTLSER
;
A
#
# COMPACT_ATOMS: atom_id res chain seq x y z
N MET A 1 -11.70 -33.32 31.59
CA MET A 1 -11.37 -32.94 30.19
C MET A 1 -11.43 -31.42 30.11
N ASN A 2 -10.28 -30.77 29.94
CA ASN A 2 -10.10 -29.33 30.09
C ASN A 2 -10.47 -28.54 28.82
N LEU A 3 -11.23 -27.45 29.02
CA LEU A 3 -11.54 -26.39 28.05
C LEU A 3 -10.32 -25.48 27.82
N ARG A 4 -9.24 -25.99 27.22
CA ARG A 4 -8.16 -25.15 26.68
C ARG A 4 -7.87 -25.60 25.25
N ASN A 5 -7.75 -24.63 24.34
CA ASN A 5 -7.41 -24.76 22.91
C ASN A 5 -8.59 -24.79 21.92
N ARG A 6 -9.49 -23.82 22.01
CA ARG A 6 -10.09 -23.25 20.80
C ARG A 6 -9.67 -21.79 20.72
N ILE A 7 -8.43 -21.58 20.29
CA ILE A 7 -8.01 -20.28 19.75
C ILE A 7 -8.81 -20.15 18.45
N LEU A 8 -9.84 -19.31 18.47
CA LEU A 8 -10.47 -18.83 17.26
C LEU A 8 -9.37 -18.00 16.58
N LEU A 9 -8.80 -18.48 15.47
CA LEU A 9 -8.10 -17.57 14.56
C LEU A 9 -9.17 -16.60 14.06
N ILE A 10 -9.16 -15.38 14.61
CA ILE A 10 -10.04 -14.32 14.17
C ILE A 10 -9.36 -13.75 12.92
N TYR A 11 -9.70 -14.32 11.78
CA TYR A 11 -9.31 -13.79 10.48
C TYR A 11 -9.91 -12.40 10.28
N SER A 12 -9.24 -11.58 9.48
CA SER A 12 -9.70 -10.26 9.05
C SER A 12 -11.16 -10.24 8.66
N VAL A 13 -11.76 -9.06 8.84
CA VAL A 13 -13.06 -8.76 8.28
C VAL A 13 -12.90 -8.56 6.78
N ILE A 14 -13.29 -9.57 5.98
CA ILE A 14 -13.47 -9.37 4.53
C ILE A 14 -14.87 -8.80 4.32
N HIS A 15 -14.95 -7.56 3.86
CA HIS A 15 -16.21 -6.98 3.39
C HIS A 15 -16.45 -7.40 1.94
N PHE A 16 -17.56 -8.10 1.69
CA PHE A 16 -18.01 -8.37 0.32
C PHE A 16 -18.65 -7.13 -0.27
N VAL A 17 -18.14 -6.70 -1.42
CA VAL A 17 -18.66 -5.54 -2.12
C VAL A 17 -19.41 -5.98 -3.37
N LYS A 18 -20.49 -5.27 -3.69
CA LYS A 18 -21.08 -5.35 -5.03
C LYS A 18 -20.03 -4.96 -6.10
N PRO A 19 -20.03 -5.66 -7.25
CA PRO A 19 -19.19 -5.30 -8.38
C PRO A 19 -19.39 -3.84 -8.76
N ASP A 20 -18.27 -3.14 -8.96
CA ASP A 20 -18.26 -1.74 -9.32
C ASP A 20 -18.17 -1.61 -10.84
N PRO A 21 -19.12 -0.94 -11.54
CA PRO A 21 -19.11 -0.89 -13.00
C PRO A 21 -17.92 -0.10 -13.56
N ILE A 22 -17.26 -0.63 -14.60
CA ILE A 22 -16.05 -0.09 -15.27
C ILE A 22 -16.09 1.40 -15.66
N ASN A 23 -17.25 2.02 -15.83
CA ASN A 23 -17.36 3.31 -16.52
C ASN A 23 -17.20 4.55 -15.62
N ARG A 24 -16.34 4.49 -14.61
CA ARG A 24 -16.03 5.67 -13.78
C ARG A 24 -14.90 6.47 -14.43
N ASN A 25 -15.23 7.65 -14.93
CA ASN A 25 -14.25 8.60 -15.45
C ASN A 25 -13.62 9.37 -14.28
N ILE A 26 -12.72 8.71 -13.56
CA ILE A 26 -11.96 9.32 -12.47
C ILE A 26 -10.81 10.14 -13.06
N ILE A 27 -10.69 11.40 -12.64
CA ILE A 27 -9.66 12.34 -13.08
C ILE A 27 -8.80 12.69 -11.86
N ILE A 28 -7.50 12.40 -11.95
CA ILE A 28 -6.55 12.74 -10.89
C ILE A 28 -6.20 14.23 -10.96
N ASP A 29 -6.91 15.07 -10.21
CA ASP A 29 -6.73 16.53 -10.17
C ASP A 29 -6.91 17.18 -8.79
N GLY A 30 -7.29 16.42 -7.77
CA GLY A 30 -7.50 16.88 -6.40
C GLY A 30 -8.89 17.47 -6.16
N ASN A 31 -9.79 17.40 -7.15
CA ASN A 31 -11.22 17.59 -7.01
C ASN A 31 -11.91 16.21 -6.95
N PHE A 32 -12.71 15.98 -5.92
CA PHE A 32 -13.25 14.66 -5.62
C PHE A 32 -14.72 14.48 -6.02
N ASP A 33 -15.24 15.35 -6.88
CA ASP A 33 -16.64 15.34 -7.32
C ASP A 33 -17.00 14.03 -8.08
N ASP A 34 -16.06 13.48 -8.84
CA ASP A 34 -16.19 12.22 -9.58
C ASP A 34 -16.14 10.97 -8.67
N TRP A 35 -15.73 11.13 -7.41
CA TRP A 35 -15.75 10.07 -6.39
C TRP A 35 -17.07 9.96 -5.63
N LEU A 36 -18.02 10.88 -5.83
CA LEU A 36 -19.28 10.93 -5.07
C LEU A 36 -20.13 9.66 -5.22
N ASP A 37 -20.14 9.07 -6.41
CA ASP A 37 -20.92 7.86 -6.73
C ASP A 37 -20.11 6.56 -6.58
N VAL A 38 -18.88 6.63 -6.07
CA VAL A 38 -18.04 5.47 -5.77
C VAL A 38 -18.43 4.90 -4.41
N PRO A 39 -18.65 3.57 -4.28
CA PRO A 39 -18.85 2.91 -3.00
C PRO A 39 -17.79 3.32 -1.99
N SER A 40 -18.28 3.80 -0.85
CA SER A 40 -17.46 4.25 0.27
C SER A 40 -17.39 3.18 1.34
N TYR A 41 -16.18 2.97 1.86
CA TYR A 41 -15.92 2.16 3.03
C TYR A 41 -15.39 3.07 4.12
N ASN A 42 -15.84 2.83 5.34
CA ASN A 42 -15.41 3.63 6.48
C ASN A 42 -14.45 2.82 7.30
N ASP A 43 -13.42 3.50 7.77
CA ASP A 43 -12.52 2.98 8.77
C ASP A 43 -12.80 3.66 10.12
N PRO A 44 -12.84 2.92 11.23
CA PRO A 44 -13.09 3.49 12.54
C PRO A 44 -12.08 4.58 12.93
N LYS A 45 -12.56 5.83 12.98
CA LYS A 45 -11.77 6.95 13.49
C LYS A 45 -11.10 6.65 14.83
N ASP A 46 -9.79 6.84 14.86
CA ASP A 46 -8.97 6.78 16.08
C ASP A 46 -9.01 8.06 16.93
N ASP A 47 -8.75 7.91 18.22
CA ASP A 47 -8.64 8.98 19.21
C ASP A 47 -7.33 8.87 20.03
N ILE A 48 -6.80 10.00 20.48
CA ILE A 48 -5.49 10.06 21.16
C ILE A 48 -5.37 9.23 22.45
N ASN A 49 -6.49 8.82 23.07
CA ASN A 49 -6.51 8.08 24.33
C ASN A 49 -7.20 6.70 24.21
N GLY A 50 -7.51 6.24 23.00
CA GLY A 50 -8.42 5.13 22.77
C GLY A 50 -7.77 4.04 21.94
N THR A 51 -7.89 2.78 22.37
CA THR A 51 -7.72 1.68 21.43
C THR A 51 -9.00 1.56 20.62
N VAL A 52 -8.92 1.73 19.30
CA VAL A 52 -10.07 1.50 18.42
C VAL A 52 -10.19 0.01 18.16
N TYR A 53 -11.44 -0.41 17.98
CA TYR A 53 -11.75 -1.78 17.65
C TYR A 53 -12.74 -1.84 16.51
N GLN A 54 -12.40 -2.61 15.48
CA GLN A 54 -13.37 -3.08 14.52
C GLN A 54 -14.22 -4.19 15.12
N THR A 55 -15.49 -4.22 14.70
CA THR A 55 -16.40 -5.30 15.08
C THR A 55 -16.42 -6.33 13.98
N SER A 56 -16.15 -7.60 14.31
CA SER A 56 -16.26 -8.67 13.31
C SER A 56 -17.71 -8.78 12.81
N PRO A 57 -17.97 -8.75 11.49
CA PRO A 57 -19.33 -8.87 10.97
C PRO A 57 -19.87 -10.29 11.15
N TRP A 58 -18.99 -11.29 11.26
CA TRP A 58 -19.35 -12.68 11.51
C TRP A 58 -19.62 -12.94 12.98
N PHE A 59 -18.91 -12.24 13.86
CA PHE A 59 -19.01 -12.38 15.31
C PHE A 59 -19.06 -11.01 15.99
N PRO A 60 -20.23 -10.36 16.06
CA PRO A 60 -20.35 -9.00 16.60
C PRO A 60 -19.88 -8.80 18.04
N SER A 61 -19.73 -9.90 18.80
CA SER A 61 -19.15 -9.89 20.15
C SER A 61 -17.62 -9.85 20.18
N ILE A 62 -16.95 -10.02 19.04
CA ILE A 62 -15.49 -9.99 18.91
C ILE A 62 -15.07 -8.59 18.47
N LYS A 63 -14.17 -8.01 19.26
CA LYS A 63 -13.51 -6.73 19.00
C LYS A 63 -12.10 -7.02 18.50
N ILE A 64 -11.80 -6.57 17.28
CA ILE A 64 -10.50 -6.72 16.63
C ILE A 64 -9.79 -5.38 16.82
N PRO A 65 -8.59 -5.34 17.43
CA PRO A 65 -7.83 -4.10 17.52
C PRO A 65 -7.59 -3.52 16.14
N ASP A 66 -7.84 -2.22 16.04
CA ASP A 66 -7.68 -1.40 14.85
C ASP A 66 -6.79 -0.25 15.28
N CYS A 67 -5.50 -0.53 15.36
CA CYS A 67 -4.57 0.37 16.02
C CYS A 67 -3.33 0.56 15.17
N HIS A 68 -2.80 1.78 15.23
CA HIS A 68 -1.69 2.12 14.39
C HIS A 68 -0.37 1.63 14.98
N ASP A 69 0.19 0.54 14.44
CA ASP A 69 1.41 -0.08 14.97
C ASP A 69 2.22 -0.74 13.87
N ALA A 70 3.46 -0.31 13.68
CA ALA A 70 4.37 -0.86 12.68
C ALA A 70 5.30 -1.99 13.20
N ASP A 71 5.31 -2.24 14.52
CA ASP A 71 6.30 -3.13 15.14
C ASP A 71 5.77 -4.53 15.44
N THR A 72 4.45 -4.72 15.49
CA THR A 72 3.87 -6.01 15.84
C THR A 72 3.86 -6.96 14.65
N ARG A 73 4.64 -8.05 14.72
CA ARG A 73 4.91 -8.96 13.58
C ARG A 73 4.22 -10.33 13.67
N ILE A 74 3.44 -10.63 14.70
CA ILE A 74 2.77 -11.95 14.88
C ILE A 74 1.25 -11.78 14.74
N PRO A 75 0.54 -12.66 14.00
CA PRO A 75 -0.90 -12.51 13.77
C PRO A 75 -1.80 -12.49 15.01
N THR A 76 -1.29 -12.96 16.15
CA THR A 76 -2.03 -13.06 17.41
C THR A 76 -1.72 -11.95 18.41
N ASP A 77 -0.76 -11.09 18.10
CA ASP A 77 -0.38 -10.01 18.99
C ASP A 77 -1.44 -8.91 18.96
N ILE A 78 -1.49 -8.15 20.05
CA ILE A 78 -2.34 -6.97 20.17
C ILE A 78 -1.43 -5.78 19.86
N PRO A 79 -1.65 -5.06 18.75
CA PRO A 79 -0.78 -3.97 18.37
C PRO A 79 -0.90 -2.82 19.37
N LYS A 80 0.20 -2.11 19.58
CA LYS A 80 0.21 -0.94 20.43
C LYS A 80 -0.60 0.18 19.79
N HIS A 81 -1.32 0.95 20.59
CA HIS A 81 -1.99 2.14 20.08
C HIS A 81 -0.99 3.30 19.95
N ILE A 82 -0.84 3.84 18.73
CA ILE A 82 -0.04 5.03 18.43
C ILE A 82 -0.90 6.01 17.62
N TYR A 83 -1.35 7.09 18.24
CA TYR A 83 -2.22 8.06 17.56
C TYR A 83 -1.41 8.98 16.65
N ASN A 84 -1.82 9.12 15.39
CA ASN A 84 -1.33 10.16 14.50
C ASN A 84 -2.45 10.59 13.53
N PRO A 85 -2.92 11.85 13.58
CA PRO A 85 -4.04 12.28 12.75
C PRO A 85 -3.71 12.27 11.27
N ASN A 86 -2.43 12.31 10.88
CA ASN A 86 -2.05 12.35 9.47
C ASN A 86 -2.22 11.01 8.78
N VAL A 87 -2.27 9.90 9.52
CA VAL A 87 -2.48 8.55 8.99
C VAL A 87 -3.82 7.96 9.35
N ASN A 88 -4.55 8.50 10.33
CA ASN A 88 -5.87 8.02 10.78
C ASN A 88 -6.91 8.10 9.66
N ILE A 89 -7.04 7.03 8.89
CA ILE A 89 -7.97 6.81 7.78
C ILE A 89 -9.38 6.75 8.37
N ILE A 90 -10.31 7.41 7.70
CA ILE A 90 -11.73 7.36 8.08
C ILE A 90 -12.63 6.95 6.93
N GLU A 91 -12.13 7.06 5.70
CA GLU A 91 -12.85 6.65 4.51
C GLU A 91 -11.87 6.28 3.40
N PHE A 92 -12.25 5.25 2.65
CA PHE A 92 -11.57 4.90 1.42
C PHE A 92 -12.54 4.42 0.35
N LYS A 93 -12.10 4.49 -0.91
CA LYS A 93 -12.87 4.06 -2.06
C LYS A 93 -11.96 3.46 -3.12
N ILE A 94 -12.51 2.54 -3.91
CA ILE A 94 -11.81 1.88 -5.02
C ILE A 94 -12.68 1.95 -6.27
N ALA A 95 -12.06 2.36 -7.38
CA ALA A 95 -12.63 2.33 -8.71
C ALA A 95 -11.60 1.73 -9.69
N HIS A 96 -12.02 1.38 -10.90
CA HIS A 96 -11.12 0.91 -11.95
C HIS A 96 -11.65 1.28 -13.33
N ASP A 97 -10.75 1.33 -14.31
CA ASP A 97 -11.08 1.29 -15.74
C ASP A 97 -10.41 0.07 -16.41
N ASP A 98 -10.33 0.07 -17.74
CA ASP A 98 -9.71 -1.01 -18.52
C ASP A 98 -8.17 -1.06 -18.43
N THR A 99 -7.54 -0.11 -17.75
CA THR A 99 -6.08 0.04 -17.68
C THR A 99 -5.52 0.29 -16.29
N SER A 100 -6.35 0.69 -15.32
CA SER A 100 -5.88 1.28 -14.07
C SER A 100 -6.81 1.00 -12.89
N LEU A 101 -6.21 0.83 -11.72
CA LEU A 101 -6.88 0.94 -10.43
C LEU A 101 -6.86 2.42 -9.99
N TYR A 102 -7.97 2.89 -9.46
CA TYR A 102 -8.10 4.21 -8.83
C TYR A 102 -8.38 4.02 -7.35
N ILE A 103 -7.62 4.72 -6.52
CA ILE A 103 -7.69 4.61 -5.07
C ILE A 103 -7.93 5.98 -4.47
N TYR A 104 -8.87 6.07 -3.54
CA TYR A 104 -9.15 7.26 -2.74
C TYR A 104 -8.89 6.98 -1.26
N TYR A 105 -8.24 7.93 -0.60
CA TYR A 105 -7.99 7.96 0.84
C TYR A 105 -8.55 9.25 1.42
N ARG A 106 -9.19 9.16 2.59
CA ARG A 106 -9.44 10.30 3.46
C ARG A 106 -9.03 9.98 4.88
N VAL A 107 -8.18 10.84 5.43
CA VAL A 107 -7.84 10.84 6.85
C VAL A 107 -8.72 11.82 7.62
N VAL A 108 -8.66 11.80 8.95
CA VAL A 108 -9.38 12.75 9.81
C VAL A 108 -9.18 14.21 9.37
N ASP A 109 -10.18 15.05 9.62
CA ASP A 109 -10.24 16.43 9.10
C ASP A 109 -9.07 17.34 9.49
N ASP A 110 -8.36 17.02 10.59
CA ASP A 110 -7.17 17.71 11.09
C ASP A 110 -5.85 17.03 10.66
N GLY A 111 -5.93 15.90 9.96
CA GLY A 111 -4.81 15.19 9.35
C GLY A 111 -4.39 15.76 8.00
N VAL A 112 -3.14 15.50 7.61
CA VAL A 112 -2.60 15.88 6.30
C VAL A 112 -1.80 14.71 5.72
N ILE A 113 -2.30 14.12 4.64
CA ILE A 113 -1.66 13.02 3.92
C ILE A 113 -0.34 13.49 3.30
N GLY A 114 0.74 12.74 3.54
CA GLY A 114 2.07 13.08 3.06
C GLY A 114 2.79 14.15 3.89
N LYS A 115 2.29 14.46 5.09
CA LYS A 115 2.96 15.39 6.00
C LYS A 115 4.13 14.69 6.70
N THR A 116 5.34 15.13 6.37
CA THR A 116 6.57 14.68 7.03
C THR A 116 7.32 15.85 7.64
N SER A 117 8.20 15.58 8.60
CA SER A 117 9.17 16.57 9.05
C SER A 117 10.19 16.88 7.94
N VAL A 118 10.89 18.01 8.09
CA VAL A 118 11.95 18.46 7.18
C VAL A 118 13.25 18.62 7.96
N GLY A 119 14.32 17.97 7.51
CA GLY A 119 15.59 18.00 8.23
C GLY A 119 16.77 17.44 7.44
N PRO A 120 18.00 17.68 7.91
CA PRO A 120 19.19 17.06 7.34
C PRO A 120 19.27 15.57 7.70
N GLY A 121 19.39 14.72 6.68
CA GLY A 121 19.62 13.28 6.87
C GLY A 121 18.35 12.47 7.17
N GLU A 122 18.50 11.16 7.11
CA GLU A 122 17.41 10.20 7.33
C GLU A 122 16.94 10.22 8.80
N PHE A 123 15.65 9.96 9.01
CA PHE A 123 15.07 9.78 10.33
C PHE A 123 15.79 8.70 11.14
N ASN A 124 16.29 9.06 12.33
CA ASN A 124 16.89 8.10 13.26
C ASN A 124 15.93 7.86 14.44
N ARG A 125 15.29 6.68 14.45
CA ARG A 125 14.37 6.27 15.53
C ARG A 125 15.00 6.26 16.94
N ASN A 126 16.33 6.23 17.04
CA ASN A 126 17.04 6.24 18.32
C ASN A 126 17.46 7.64 18.78
N ASP A 127 17.32 8.65 17.93
CA ASP A 127 17.72 10.03 18.22
C ASP A 127 16.71 11.04 17.66
N LEU A 128 15.76 11.40 18.51
CA LEU A 128 14.69 12.34 18.21
C LEU A 128 15.08 13.80 18.53
N SER A 129 16.35 14.05 18.89
CA SER A 129 16.80 15.36 19.37
C SER A 129 17.13 16.35 18.25
N GLU A 130 17.38 15.87 17.03
CA GLU A 130 17.70 16.68 15.87
C GLU A 130 16.60 16.61 14.80
N PRO A 131 16.35 17.70 14.04
CA PRO A 131 15.48 17.65 12.88
C PRO A 131 16.00 16.62 11.88
N SER A 132 15.16 15.69 11.46
CA SER A 132 15.50 14.69 10.44
C SER A 132 14.46 14.71 9.32
N ALA A 133 14.76 14.09 8.19
CA ALA A 133 13.83 13.96 7.09
C ALA A 133 12.84 12.82 7.38
N GLY A 134 11.57 13.19 7.55
CA GLY A 134 10.48 12.23 7.75
C GLY A 134 10.05 11.51 6.48
N ARG A 135 9.28 10.44 6.69
CA ARG A 135 8.73 9.56 5.64
C ARG A 135 7.24 9.37 5.87
N TYR A 136 6.48 9.30 4.78
CA TYR A 136 5.06 8.99 4.78
C TYR A 136 4.74 8.13 3.56
N TYR A 137 4.01 7.05 3.76
CA TYR A 137 3.55 6.13 2.74
C TYR A 137 2.04 6.10 2.65
N VAL A 138 1.54 6.13 1.41
CA VAL A 138 0.18 5.73 1.07
C VAL A 138 0.29 4.39 0.37
N ILE A 139 -0.28 3.34 0.95
CA ILE A 139 -0.03 1.96 0.56
C ILE A 139 -1.34 1.29 0.18
N THR A 140 -1.42 0.75 -1.03
CA THR A 140 -2.49 -0.15 -1.46
C THR A 140 -1.92 -1.54 -1.60
N THR A 141 -2.26 -2.41 -0.66
CA THR A 141 -1.88 -3.84 -0.66
C THR A 141 -2.93 -4.63 -1.42
N VAL A 142 -2.50 -5.54 -2.29
CA VAL A 142 -3.38 -6.35 -3.15
C VAL A 142 -2.98 -7.82 -3.06
N ASN A 143 -3.91 -8.66 -2.64
CA ASN A 143 -3.89 -10.12 -2.85
C ASN A 143 -4.59 -10.36 -4.20
N ILE A 144 -3.78 -10.58 -5.22
CA ILE A 144 -4.19 -10.59 -6.62
C ILE A 144 -4.70 -11.98 -7.02
N ASP A 145 -4.05 -13.04 -6.53
CA ASP A 145 -4.38 -14.42 -6.90
C ASP A 145 -5.43 -15.07 -5.99
N MET A 146 -5.89 -14.35 -4.96
CA MET A 146 -6.87 -14.78 -3.97
C MET A 146 -6.42 -16.03 -3.19
N ASN A 147 -5.11 -16.19 -3.00
CA ASN A 147 -4.52 -17.34 -2.33
C ASN A 147 -3.76 -16.92 -1.06
N ASP A 148 -4.29 -17.31 0.10
CA ASP A 148 -3.70 -16.99 1.41
C ASP A 148 -2.32 -17.64 1.67
N THR A 149 -1.80 -18.44 0.75
CA THR A 149 -0.49 -19.12 0.85
C THR A 149 0.64 -18.45 0.06
N THR A 150 0.29 -17.52 -0.84
CA THR A 150 1.20 -16.64 -1.57
C THR A 150 1.22 -15.27 -0.90
N GLY A 151 2.13 -14.38 -1.30
CA GLY A 151 2.25 -13.07 -0.70
C GLY A 151 2.66 -13.10 0.77
N TYR A 152 2.51 -11.96 1.44
CA TYR A 152 2.78 -11.80 2.86
C TYR A 152 1.48 -11.63 3.67
N TRP A 153 1.62 -11.76 4.99
CA TRP A 153 0.56 -11.38 5.93
C TRP A 153 0.70 -9.92 6.30
N LEU A 154 -0.40 -9.16 6.34
CA LEU A 154 -0.40 -7.73 6.68
C LEU A 154 0.33 -7.41 8.00
N ASN A 155 0.17 -8.22 9.05
CA ASN A 155 0.94 -8.02 10.30
C ASN A 155 2.46 -8.12 10.09
N GLY A 156 2.92 -8.82 9.06
CA GLY A 156 4.33 -8.86 8.68
C GLY A 156 4.89 -7.49 8.36
N GLY A 157 4.07 -6.56 7.85
CA GLY A 157 4.40 -5.15 7.64
C GLY A 157 3.96 -4.21 8.76
N GLY A 158 3.42 -4.75 9.86
CA GLY A 158 2.82 -3.91 10.90
C GLY A 158 1.52 -3.26 10.44
N TYR A 159 0.67 -4.03 9.75
CA TYR A 159 -0.63 -3.58 9.25
C TYR A 159 -1.75 -4.35 9.95
N TYR A 160 -2.69 -3.62 10.56
CA TYR A 160 -3.81 -4.18 11.33
C TYR A 160 -5.12 -3.48 10.98
N PRO A 161 -6.22 -4.22 10.75
CA PRO A 161 -6.40 -5.65 11.04
C PRO A 161 -5.66 -6.58 10.06
N THR A 162 -5.08 -7.66 10.60
CA THR A 162 -4.23 -8.55 9.80
C THR A 162 -5.00 -9.52 8.89
N ALA A 163 -4.48 -9.74 7.69
CA ALA A 163 -4.98 -10.67 6.69
C ALA A 163 -3.80 -11.29 5.90
N PRO A 164 -3.92 -12.55 5.43
CA PRO A 164 -2.89 -13.21 4.61
C PRO A 164 -3.04 -12.91 3.11
N GLY A 165 -2.01 -13.27 2.34
CA GLY A 165 -2.14 -13.46 0.89
C GLY A 165 -1.70 -12.27 0.02
N PHE A 166 -1.14 -11.20 0.57
CA PHE A 166 -0.93 -9.96 -0.19
C PHE A 166 0.32 -10.07 -1.07
N ASP A 167 0.12 -10.13 -2.38
CA ASP A 167 1.18 -10.38 -3.37
C ASP A 167 1.92 -9.11 -3.76
N ALA A 168 1.23 -7.97 -3.77
CA ALA A 168 1.77 -6.71 -4.26
C ALA A 168 1.37 -5.53 -3.38
N ASN A 169 2.24 -4.53 -3.34
CA ASN A 169 1.85 -3.18 -2.92
C ASN A 169 1.96 -2.22 -4.10
N VAL A 170 1.09 -1.22 -4.12
CA VAL A 170 1.28 0.02 -4.87
C VAL A 170 1.35 1.15 -3.89
N GLU A 171 2.42 1.94 -3.96
CA GLU A 171 2.69 2.94 -2.93
C GLU A 171 3.05 4.30 -3.50
N ILE A 172 2.74 5.32 -2.72
CA ILE A 172 3.30 6.67 -2.87
C ILE A 172 4.07 6.99 -1.61
N GLU A 173 5.31 7.42 -1.79
CA GLU A 173 6.16 7.94 -0.73
C GLU A 173 6.24 9.47 -0.79
N PHE A 174 6.10 10.08 0.38
CA PHE A 174 6.54 11.45 0.65
C PHE A 174 7.76 11.39 1.57
N TYR A 175 8.76 12.21 1.25
CA TYR A 175 10.01 12.28 1.98
C TYR A 175 10.44 13.74 2.12
N ASN A 176 10.89 14.12 3.32
CA ASN A 176 11.47 15.43 3.61
C ASN A 176 10.60 16.63 3.18
N GLY A 177 9.29 16.52 3.38
CA GLY A 177 8.29 17.56 3.13
C GLY A 177 7.76 17.61 1.70
N SER A 178 8.14 16.66 0.86
CA SER A 178 7.80 16.65 -0.57
C SER A 178 7.47 15.25 -1.07
N TYR A 179 6.79 15.18 -2.22
CA TYR A 179 6.62 13.93 -2.94
C TYR A 179 7.97 13.33 -3.33
N ASN A 180 8.14 12.03 -3.08
CA ASN A 180 9.35 11.31 -3.37
C ASN A 180 9.21 10.38 -4.56
N GLN A 181 8.24 9.47 -4.54
CA GLN A 181 8.08 8.49 -5.61
C GLN A 181 6.74 7.76 -5.53
N GLY A 182 6.35 7.14 -6.65
CA GLY A 182 5.30 6.14 -6.71
C GLY A 182 5.86 4.86 -7.31
N TYR A 183 5.68 3.73 -6.65
CA TYR A 183 6.30 2.45 -7.02
C TYR A 183 5.39 1.25 -6.74
N TYR A 184 5.83 0.10 -7.24
CA TYR A 184 5.19 -1.20 -7.06
C TYR A 184 6.13 -2.12 -6.29
N LEU A 185 5.56 -2.99 -5.46
CA LEU A 185 6.28 -4.07 -4.79
C LEU A 185 5.79 -5.44 -5.29
N ASP A 186 6.72 -6.38 -5.48
CA ASP A 186 6.45 -7.81 -5.70
C ASP A 186 6.90 -8.57 -4.45
N HIS A 187 5.91 -9.07 -3.69
CA HIS A 187 6.11 -9.88 -2.48
C HIS A 187 5.96 -11.37 -2.80
N ALA A 188 7.06 -11.99 -3.25
CA ALA A 188 7.08 -13.43 -3.49
C ALA A 188 8.36 -14.13 -3.00
N ALA A 189 9.05 -13.54 -2.02
CA ALA A 189 10.31 -14.06 -1.45
C ALA A 189 10.29 -14.19 0.09
N ASN A 190 11.04 -15.16 0.60
CA ASN A 190 11.29 -15.38 2.02
C ASN A 190 12.74 -15.09 2.43
N ASN A 191 13.59 -14.72 1.47
CA ASN A 191 14.99 -14.41 1.70
C ASN A 191 15.57 -13.58 0.54
N ILE A 192 16.77 -13.05 0.77
CA ILE A 192 17.45 -12.18 -0.19
C ILE A 192 17.82 -12.86 -1.51
N ASP A 193 18.06 -14.18 -1.53
CA ASP A 193 18.40 -14.90 -2.76
C ASP A 193 17.17 -15.04 -3.66
N GLU A 194 16.01 -15.32 -3.06
CA GLU A 194 14.72 -15.30 -3.75
C GLU A 194 14.38 -13.88 -4.25
N THR A 195 14.60 -12.83 -3.43
CA THR A 195 14.39 -11.43 -3.87
C THR A 195 15.24 -11.10 -5.10
N ARG A 196 16.51 -11.53 -5.14
CA ARG A 196 17.38 -11.33 -6.31
C ARG A 196 16.83 -12.04 -7.55
N HIS A 197 16.32 -13.25 -7.40
CA HIS A 197 15.74 -13.99 -8.51
C HIS A 197 14.46 -13.31 -9.05
N ILE A 198 13.57 -12.86 -8.16
CA ILE A 198 12.36 -12.12 -8.54
C ILE A 198 12.74 -10.84 -9.28
N ARG A 199 13.78 -10.13 -8.80
CA ARG A 199 14.29 -8.93 -9.47
C ARG A 199 14.73 -9.20 -10.91
N GLU A 200 15.36 -10.34 -11.17
CA GLU A 200 15.73 -10.78 -12.52
C GLU A 200 14.50 -11.07 -13.39
N GLU A 201 13.43 -11.61 -12.82
CA GLU A 201 12.16 -11.80 -13.53
C GLU A 201 11.45 -10.46 -13.79
N ASN A 202 11.46 -9.52 -12.84
CA ASN A 202 10.84 -8.21 -13.00
C ASN A 202 11.47 -7.40 -14.16
N ILE A 203 12.80 -7.45 -14.36
CA ILE A 203 13.45 -6.79 -15.52
C ILE A 203 13.09 -7.44 -16.87
N GLN A 204 12.48 -8.62 -16.86
CA GLN A 204 11.89 -9.26 -18.03
C GLN A 204 10.38 -8.98 -18.15
N ASN A 205 9.86 -8.00 -17.40
CA ASN A 205 8.45 -7.63 -17.29
C ASN A 205 7.58 -8.77 -16.74
N LYS A 206 8.08 -9.53 -15.76
CA LYS A 206 7.35 -10.63 -15.14
C LYS A 206 7.10 -10.41 -13.65
N PHE A 207 5.90 -10.77 -13.21
CA PHE A 207 5.47 -10.82 -11.82
C PHE A 207 5.53 -12.26 -11.31
N THR A 208 5.98 -12.44 -10.08
CA THR A 208 6.07 -13.75 -9.45
C THR A 208 5.03 -13.89 -8.35
N PHE A 209 4.27 -14.98 -8.36
CA PHE A 209 3.49 -15.40 -7.20
C PHE A 209 4.28 -16.42 -6.38
N GLY A 210 4.30 -16.25 -5.07
CA GLY A 210 5.00 -17.15 -4.15
C GLY A 210 4.79 -16.76 -2.70
N PRO A 211 5.03 -17.67 -1.73
CA PRO A 211 5.00 -17.32 -0.32
C PRO A 211 6.04 -16.25 -0.02
N ALA A 212 5.68 -15.25 0.78
CA ALA A 212 6.60 -14.17 1.12
C ALA A 212 6.65 -13.86 2.62
N TYR A 213 7.81 -13.38 3.03
CA TYR A 213 8.00 -12.68 4.28
C TYR A 213 8.16 -11.19 3.96
N TYR A 214 7.48 -10.34 4.74
CA TYR A 214 7.29 -8.92 4.39
C TYR A 214 8.58 -8.20 4.03
N ASP A 215 9.68 -8.41 4.75
CA ASP A 215 10.94 -7.67 4.54
C ASP A 215 11.68 -8.08 3.24
N TYR A 216 11.20 -9.07 2.49
CA TYR A 216 11.82 -9.56 1.25
C TYR A 216 10.91 -9.32 0.04
N TYR A 217 11.06 -8.13 -0.56
CA TYR A 217 10.34 -7.70 -1.76
C TYR A 217 11.29 -7.06 -2.77
N THR A 218 10.84 -6.97 -4.01
CA THR A 218 11.41 -6.00 -4.96
C THR A 218 10.58 -4.73 -4.91
N GLU A 219 11.23 -3.57 -5.08
CA GLU A 219 10.58 -2.27 -5.14
C GLU A 219 11.02 -1.59 -6.44
N TYR A 220 10.07 -1.23 -7.29
CA TYR A 220 10.40 -0.62 -8.58
C TYR A 220 9.41 0.44 -9.04
N VAL A 221 9.97 1.46 -9.68
CA VAL A 221 9.24 2.45 -10.44
C VAL A 221 9.20 2.00 -11.90
N TYR A 222 8.02 2.11 -12.53
CA TYR A 222 7.81 1.77 -13.93
C TYR A 222 7.68 3.04 -14.78
N TRP A 223 8.26 3.05 -15.98
CA TRP A 223 8.09 4.12 -16.97
C TRP A 223 7.72 3.56 -18.35
N LYS A 224 6.85 4.28 -19.07
CA LYS A 224 6.51 4.01 -20.49
C LYS A 224 7.50 4.60 -21.49
N GLN A 225 8.51 5.29 -20.99
CA GLN A 225 9.54 5.95 -21.76
C GLN A 225 10.82 6.03 -20.94
N LYS A 226 11.95 6.32 -21.58
CA LYS A 226 13.22 6.45 -20.87
C LYS A 226 13.12 7.50 -19.75
N PRO A 227 13.50 7.18 -18.49
CA PRO A 227 13.51 8.15 -17.41
C PRO A 227 14.46 9.31 -17.72
N THR A 228 14.18 10.48 -17.15
CA THR A 228 15.04 11.66 -17.33
C THR A 228 16.43 11.42 -16.73
N PRO A 229 17.49 12.15 -17.18
CA PRO A 229 18.82 12.01 -16.60
C PRO A 229 18.88 12.22 -15.09
N ASP A 230 17.98 13.02 -14.53
CA ASP A 230 17.89 13.23 -13.09
C ASP A 230 17.22 12.03 -12.39
N GLU A 231 16.14 11.46 -12.93
CA GLU A 231 15.55 10.21 -12.40
C GLU A 231 16.55 9.04 -12.46
N ILE A 232 17.30 8.91 -13.55
CA ILE A 232 18.30 7.85 -13.73
C ILE A 232 19.36 7.84 -12.62
N LYS A 233 19.82 9.01 -12.16
CA LYS A 233 20.83 9.11 -11.09
C LYS A 233 20.39 8.50 -9.76
N ARG A 234 19.08 8.29 -9.61
CA ARG A 234 18.46 7.82 -8.38
C ARG A 234 18.08 6.33 -8.47
N CYS A 235 18.10 5.74 -9.66
CA CYS A 235 17.96 4.30 -9.85
C CYS A 235 19.22 3.58 -9.32
N LEU A 236 19.07 2.66 -8.37
CA LEU A 236 20.20 2.03 -7.66
C LEU A 236 21.24 1.43 -8.62
N ASP A 237 20.75 0.76 -9.67
CA ASP A 237 21.57 0.06 -10.67
C ASP A 237 21.35 0.61 -12.09
N GLY A 238 20.78 1.82 -12.19
CA GLY A 238 20.29 2.40 -13.45
C GLY A 238 18.94 1.84 -13.91
N PRO A 239 18.33 2.42 -14.97
CA PRO A 239 17.10 1.92 -15.55
C PRO A 239 17.37 0.66 -16.39
N TYR A 240 16.50 -0.33 -16.25
CA TYR A 240 16.46 -1.52 -17.09
C TYR A 240 15.42 -1.31 -18.18
N GLU A 241 15.85 -1.41 -19.44
CA GLU A 241 14.93 -1.46 -20.57
C GLU A 241 14.24 -2.82 -20.58
N LEU A 242 12.91 -2.81 -20.62
CA LEU A 242 12.12 -4.03 -20.71
C LEU A 242 12.23 -4.63 -22.13
N PRO A 243 11.86 -5.91 -22.33
CA PRO A 243 11.94 -6.54 -23.64
C PRO A 243 11.29 -5.71 -24.74
N ALA A 244 11.85 -5.76 -25.97
CA ALA A 244 11.45 -4.89 -27.08
C ALA A 244 9.95 -4.95 -27.46
N SER A 245 9.23 -5.99 -27.03
CA SER A 245 7.77 -6.09 -27.15
C SER A 245 6.99 -5.05 -26.33
N TYR A 246 7.66 -4.30 -25.47
CA TYR A 246 7.07 -3.30 -24.59
C TYR A 246 7.55 -1.87 -24.93
N ASP A 247 7.78 -1.56 -26.20
CA ASP A 247 7.89 -0.19 -26.74
C ASP A 247 8.81 0.79 -25.98
N ASN A 248 10.00 0.35 -25.55
CA ASN A 248 10.95 1.13 -24.74
C ASN A 248 10.37 1.54 -23.36
N HIS A 249 9.66 0.63 -22.72
CA HIS A 249 9.34 0.74 -21.30
C HIS A 249 10.57 0.42 -20.45
N TYR A 250 10.60 0.97 -19.24
CA TYR A 250 11.72 0.83 -18.32
C TYR A 250 11.23 0.54 -16.89
N ILE A 251 12.03 -0.19 -16.13
CA ILE A 251 11.93 -0.23 -14.67
C ILE A 251 13.21 0.26 -14.02
N CYS A 252 13.08 0.95 -12.89
CA CYS A 252 14.19 1.20 -11.98
C CYS A 252 13.81 0.66 -10.63
N PHE A 253 14.72 -0.08 -10.02
CA PHE A 253 14.59 -0.39 -8.61
C PHE A 253 15.06 0.81 -7.80
N SER A 254 14.18 1.25 -6.91
CA SER A 254 14.44 2.33 -5.98
C SER A 254 15.14 1.77 -4.74
N GLN A 255 15.91 2.65 -4.10
CA GLN A 255 16.37 2.43 -2.75
C GLN A 255 15.44 3.22 -1.84
N ASP A 256 15.07 2.62 -0.72
CA ASP A 256 14.39 3.32 0.35
C ASP A 256 15.15 4.62 0.73
N CYS A 257 14.43 5.71 1.01
CA CYS A 257 14.98 7.04 1.28
C CYS A 257 15.81 7.68 0.13
N ALA A 258 15.71 7.18 -1.11
CA ALA A 258 16.37 7.81 -2.25
C ALA A 258 15.76 9.20 -2.53
N PRO A 259 16.54 10.29 -2.68
CA PRO A 259 16.00 11.61 -2.93
C PRO A 259 15.22 11.66 -4.26
N GLY A 260 13.93 11.96 -4.23
CA GLY A 260 13.05 12.07 -5.39
C GLY A 260 13.11 13.43 -6.12
N PRO A 261 12.10 13.76 -6.95
CA PRO A 261 10.96 12.92 -7.29
C PRO A 261 11.26 11.85 -8.37
N PHE A 262 10.72 10.64 -8.22
CA PHE A 262 10.54 9.67 -9.31
C PHE A 262 9.08 9.63 -9.73
N ASN A 263 8.78 10.06 -10.95
CA ASN A 263 7.37 10.24 -11.33
C ASN A 263 6.72 8.94 -11.83
N GLY A 264 7.47 8.09 -12.54
CA GLY A 264 6.96 6.81 -13.03
C GLY A 264 5.63 6.94 -13.81
N ILE A 265 4.79 5.91 -13.70
CA ILE A 265 3.44 5.86 -14.28
C ILE A 265 2.31 6.07 -13.28
N ILE A 266 2.61 6.10 -11.98
CA ILE A 266 1.62 6.37 -10.93
C ILE A 266 1.41 7.88 -10.87
N THR A 267 0.16 8.30 -10.80
CA THR A 267 -0.21 9.71 -10.64
C THR A 267 -1.09 9.88 -9.42
N TYR A 268 -0.98 11.01 -8.74
CA TYR A 268 -1.78 11.31 -7.56
C TYR A 268 -2.12 12.80 -7.49
N ALA A 269 -3.14 13.11 -6.70
CA ALA A 269 -3.48 14.46 -6.32
C ALA A 269 -4.02 14.48 -4.88
N ARG A 270 -3.92 15.65 -4.22
CA ARG A 270 -4.42 15.86 -2.86
C ARG A 270 -5.46 16.98 -2.86
N SER A 271 -6.43 16.91 -1.96
CA SER A 271 -7.33 18.03 -1.71
C SER A 271 -6.55 19.27 -1.28
N SER A 272 -7.18 20.44 -1.43
CA SER A 272 -6.60 21.71 -0.97
C SER A 272 -6.25 21.73 0.53
N LYS A 273 -6.96 20.94 1.35
CA LYS A 273 -6.67 20.75 2.77
C LYS A 273 -5.61 19.68 3.03
N GLY A 274 -5.40 18.78 2.08
CA GLY A 274 -4.44 17.67 2.16
C GLY A 274 -4.94 16.46 2.93
N ASN A 275 -6.19 16.44 3.42
CA ASN A 275 -6.77 15.31 4.15
C ASN A 275 -7.40 14.25 3.23
N GLU A 276 -7.45 14.50 1.92
CA GLU A 276 -7.90 13.55 0.91
C GLU A 276 -6.82 13.39 -0.15
N LEU A 277 -6.66 12.16 -0.65
CA LEU A 277 -5.75 11.83 -1.73
C LEU A 277 -6.42 10.85 -2.69
N GLU A 278 -6.19 11.06 -3.98
CA GLU A 278 -6.50 10.10 -5.02
C GLU A 278 -5.23 9.66 -5.74
N MET A 279 -5.21 8.39 -6.14
CA MET A 279 -4.10 7.74 -6.82
C MET A 279 -4.64 6.95 -8.02
N ARG A 280 -3.91 7.02 -9.13
CA ARG A 280 -4.10 6.12 -10.28
C ARG A 280 -2.88 5.21 -10.40
N ALA A 281 -3.14 3.91 -10.34
CA ALA A 281 -2.16 2.84 -10.45
C ALA A 281 -2.43 2.01 -11.72
N PRO A 282 -1.71 2.25 -12.83
CA PRO A 282 -1.91 1.46 -14.05
C PRO A 282 -1.59 -0.03 -13.86
N PHE A 283 -2.44 -0.91 -14.38
CA PHE A 283 -2.27 -2.38 -14.35
C PHE A 283 -0.93 -2.84 -14.91
N LEU A 284 -0.36 -2.08 -15.84
CA LEU A 284 0.96 -2.33 -16.42
C LEU A 284 2.08 -2.46 -15.37
N GLY A 285 1.99 -1.73 -14.24
CA GLY A 285 3.00 -1.80 -13.19
C GLY A 285 3.00 -3.11 -12.41
N PHE A 286 1.91 -3.88 -12.46
CA PHE A 286 1.83 -5.25 -11.90
C PHE A 286 2.48 -6.30 -12.81
N LEU A 287 3.08 -5.89 -13.93
CA LEU A 287 3.81 -6.74 -14.88
C LEU A 287 2.93 -7.88 -15.44
N ILE A 288 3.57 -8.89 -16.04
CA ILE A 288 2.91 -10.08 -16.60
C ILE A 288 3.14 -11.27 -15.69
N ASN A 289 2.10 -12.05 -15.40
CA ASN A 289 2.24 -13.26 -14.61
C ASN A 289 3.22 -14.23 -15.31
N LYS A 290 4.34 -14.57 -14.63
CA LYS A 290 5.41 -15.37 -15.21
C LYS A 290 4.97 -16.77 -15.67
N ASP A 291 3.96 -17.34 -15.02
CA ASP A 291 3.53 -18.71 -15.23
C ASP A 291 2.47 -18.83 -16.33
N THR A 292 1.66 -17.77 -16.52
CA THR A 292 0.56 -17.77 -17.52
C THR A 292 0.86 -16.93 -18.75
N GLY A 293 1.76 -15.95 -18.66
CA GLY A 293 2.02 -14.97 -19.72
C GLY A 293 0.90 -13.95 -19.92
N LEU A 294 -0.10 -13.91 -19.03
CA LEU A 294 -1.20 -12.93 -19.04
C LEU A 294 -0.90 -11.76 -18.10
N SER A 295 -1.64 -10.65 -18.26
CA SER A 295 -1.61 -9.53 -17.31
C SER A 295 -1.86 -10.03 -15.89
N THR A 296 -1.00 -9.64 -14.95
CA THR A 296 -1.12 -10.03 -13.54
C THR A 296 -2.43 -9.53 -12.93
N LEU A 297 -2.81 -8.29 -13.26
CA LEU A 297 -4.07 -7.68 -12.88
C LEU A 297 -4.87 -7.34 -14.14
N GLN A 298 -6.11 -7.81 -14.24
CA GLN A 298 -6.99 -7.60 -15.40
C GLN A 298 -8.47 -7.62 -15.00
N LEU A 299 -9.32 -7.11 -15.91
CA LEU A 299 -10.78 -7.18 -15.77
C LEU A 299 -11.26 -8.63 -15.66
N GLY A 300 -12.41 -8.82 -15.02
CA GLY A 300 -12.99 -10.10 -14.63
C GLY A 300 -12.42 -10.71 -13.36
N MET A 301 -11.30 -10.19 -12.82
CA MET A 301 -10.70 -10.69 -11.58
C MET A 301 -11.42 -10.18 -10.33
N THR A 302 -11.38 -10.98 -9.28
CA THR A 302 -11.69 -10.54 -7.92
C THR A 302 -10.40 -10.59 -7.12
N VAL A 303 -10.15 -9.53 -6.37
CA VAL A 303 -8.94 -9.34 -5.56
C VAL A 303 -9.33 -8.94 -4.14
N ASN A 304 -8.46 -9.19 -3.17
CA ASN A 304 -8.60 -8.62 -1.84
C ASN A 304 -7.67 -7.40 -1.74
N ILE A 305 -8.21 -6.28 -1.26
CA ILE A 305 -7.49 -5.00 -1.16
C ILE A 305 -7.54 -4.52 0.28
N SER A 306 -6.40 -4.05 0.79
CA SER A 306 -6.32 -3.26 2.02
C SER A 306 -5.43 -2.04 1.81
N LEU A 307 -5.83 -0.93 2.42
CA LEU A 307 -5.16 0.35 2.32
C LEU A 307 -4.48 0.66 3.64
N SER A 308 -3.26 1.16 3.60
CA SER A 308 -2.54 1.67 4.76
C SER A 308 -2.02 3.08 4.53
N ALA A 309 -1.91 3.85 5.59
CA ALA A 309 -1.17 5.09 5.66
C ALA A 309 -0.11 4.95 6.76
N GLU A 310 1.16 5.12 6.44
CA GLU A 310 2.27 4.84 7.35
C GLU A 310 3.20 6.03 7.42
N THR A 311 3.72 6.35 8.60
CA THR A 311 4.56 7.55 8.78
C THR A 311 5.57 7.38 9.90
N THR A 312 6.67 8.11 9.75
CA THR A 312 7.66 8.30 10.80
C THR A 312 7.06 8.96 12.07
N PRO A 313 7.73 8.83 13.23
CA PRO A 313 7.24 9.24 14.54
C PRO A 313 6.89 10.72 14.82
N GLU A 314 7.21 11.67 13.95
CA GLU A 314 7.35 13.09 14.34
C GLU A 314 6.05 13.76 14.75
N TYR A 315 4.92 13.18 14.34
CA TYR A 315 3.58 13.69 14.64
C TYR A 315 2.71 12.67 15.39
N SER A 316 3.31 11.58 15.88
CA SER A 316 2.60 10.55 16.61
C SER A 316 2.64 10.75 18.12
N THR A 317 1.68 10.14 18.82
CA THR A 317 1.60 10.08 20.28
C THR A 317 1.31 8.64 20.72
N PRO A 318 2.24 7.94 21.40
CA PRO A 318 3.63 8.36 21.67
C PRO A 318 4.44 8.55 20.38
N GLN A 319 5.61 9.19 20.49
CA GLN A 319 6.49 9.48 19.35
C GLN A 319 7.16 8.20 18.82
N GLU A 320 6.39 7.38 18.12
CA GLU A 320 6.75 6.08 17.55
C GLU A 320 6.22 5.95 16.13
N TRP A 321 6.81 5.04 15.35
CA TRP A 321 6.40 4.82 13.97
C TRP A 321 5.01 4.22 13.96
N CYS A 322 4.14 4.68 13.07
CA CYS A 322 2.75 4.28 13.09
C CYS A 322 2.18 4.12 11.68
N SER A 323 1.26 3.18 11.54
CA SER A 323 0.56 2.81 10.31
C SER A 323 -0.92 2.61 10.63
N ASP A 324 -1.82 3.32 9.99
CA ASP A 324 -3.24 2.96 10.04
C ASP A 324 -3.59 2.10 8.83
N THR A 325 -4.31 1.00 9.05
CA THR A 325 -4.66 0.05 7.99
C THR A 325 -6.14 -0.29 8.01
N THR A 326 -6.77 -0.13 6.86
CA THR A 326 -8.19 -0.43 6.69
C THR A 326 -8.53 -1.92 6.77
N ALA A 327 -9.80 -2.23 7.04
CA ALA A 327 -10.31 -3.58 6.82
C ALA A 327 -10.14 -4.04 5.37
N THR A 328 -9.78 -5.31 5.17
CA THR A 328 -9.71 -5.90 3.82
C THR A 328 -11.09 -5.91 3.14
N ILE A 329 -11.16 -5.45 1.89
CA ILE A 329 -12.34 -5.58 1.05
C ILE A 329 -12.08 -6.58 -0.07
N GLN A 330 -13.11 -7.31 -0.46
CA GLN A 330 -13.09 -8.09 -1.69
C GLN A 330 -13.66 -7.24 -2.83
N TYR A 331 -12.83 -6.96 -3.83
CA TYR A 331 -13.15 -6.07 -4.95
C TYR A 331 -13.11 -6.83 -6.28
N THR A 332 -14.17 -6.71 -7.08
CA THR A 332 -14.21 -7.26 -8.43
C THR A 332 -13.90 -6.17 -9.44
N LEU A 333 -12.83 -6.38 -10.21
CA LEU A 333 -12.55 -5.65 -11.45
C LEU A 333 -13.57 -6.14 -12.48
N SER A 334 -14.75 -5.52 -12.53
CA SER A 334 -15.85 -5.99 -13.39
C SER A 334 -15.47 -5.91 -14.86
N GLU A 335 -16.21 -6.60 -15.73
CA GLU A 335 -16.15 -6.38 -17.19
C GLU A 335 -17.20 -5.31 -17.59
N ARG A 336 -17.09 -4.76 -18.82
CA ARG A 336 -17.99 -3.69 -19.30
C ARG A 336 -19.42 -4.17 -19.53
#